data_AF-A0A7W5H7Y1-F1
#
_entry.id   AF-A0A7W5H7Y1-F1
#
_cell.length_a   1.000
_cell.length_b   1.000
_cell.length_c   1.000
_cell.angle_alpha   90.00
_cell.angle_beta   90.00
_cell.angle_gamma   90.00
#
_symmetry.space_group_name_H-M   'P 1'
#
loop_
_entity.id
_entity.type
_entity.pdbx_description
1 polymer ?
#
loop_
_entity_poly.entity_id
_entity_poly.type
_entity_poly.pdbx_seq_one_letter_code
_entity_poly.pdbx_strand_id
1 'polypeptide(L)'
;MCNDNLCNRDLCHDDPCHNDLEQTKLALEAGRLDEAFTLIQFALLKSSLYRHHHETQMLTDRIITELIRRGNQHFDEQRHDDAQYDADAAFQLGGPQIDIAKLKHRIAQHDREMRSPQADAMKTHAKLTGDILQVDGIGSLLLLQSDTVSIGPRSSSTQYDIVLQTEDNTEPISINRDEEDYFLRTPQQRLLSFCDSISVGRRGRLRFTKPVAASDSAILEINGVMLLRRDIRRVVLLADSLLFGRSGCHFSLPTSGPPVILQPTRDGYSLHRQGGSDVQNLKTGGSLSIEGTRFTLTTHSKSEAMV
;
A
#
# COMPACT_ATOMS: atom_id res chain seq x y z
N MET A 1 68.67 18.04 0.50
CA MET A 1 68.61 16.75 -0.21
C MET A 1 68.21 15.68 0.79
N CYS A 2 66.94 15.29 0.80
CA CYS A 2 66.46 13.98 1.26
C CYS A 2 65.29 13.63 0.34
N ASN A 3 65.43 12.49 -0.34
CA ASN A 3 64.69 12.12 -1.54
C ASN A 3 63.22 11.79 -1.29
N ASP A 4 62.39 12.37 -2.15
CA ASP A 4 61.16 11.76 -2.64
C ASP A 4 61.48 10.46 -3.38
N ASN A 5 60.89 9.35 -2.94
CA ASN A 5 60.49 8.16 -3.70
C ASN A 5 60.49 6.96 -2.76
N LEU A 6 59.29 6.54 -2.37
CA LEU A 6 58.87 5.17 -2.06
C LEU A 6 57.46 5.23 -1.44
N CYS A 7 56.48 5.70 -2.21
CA CYS A 7 55.08 5.38 -1.95
C CYS A 7 54.70 4.32 -2.98
N ASN A 8 54.73 3.07 -2.53
CA ASN A 8 54.38 1.85 -3.26
C ASN A 8 53.13 2.06 -4.13
N ARG A 9 53.29 1.92 -5.45
CA ARG A 9 52.20 1.91 -6.43
C ARG A 9 51.66 0.51 -6.74
N ASP A 10 52.17 -0.55 -6.09
CA ASP A 10 51.97 -1.93 -6.54
C ASP A 10 51.26 -2.84 -5.51
N LEU A 11 50.34 -2.32 -4.68
CA LEU A 11 49.59 -3.12 -3.69
C LEU A 11 48.05 -3.09 -3.84
N CYS A 12 47.53 -2.78 -5.03
CA CYS A 12 46.08 -2.73 -5.28
C CYS A 12 45.65 -3.62 -6.45
N HIS A 13 46.19 -4.84 -6.59
CA HIS A 13 45.87 -5.71 -7.74
C HIS A 13 44.82 -6.80 -7.50
N ASP A 14 44.31 -6.97 -6.27
CA ASP A 14 43.25 -7.94 -5.98
C ASP A 14 42.27 -7.39 -4.94
N ASP A 15 41.77 -6.16 -5.15
CA ASP A 15 40.60 -5.69 -4.40
C ASP A 15 39.33 -6.18 -5.14
N PRO A 16 38.58 -7.17 -4.63
CA PRO A 16 37.46 -7.80 -5.35
C PRO A 16 36.41 -6.78 -5.82
N CYS A 17 36.36 -5.64 -5.14
CA CYS A 17 35.41 -4.58 -5.38
C CYS A 17 35.77 -3.67 -6.56
N HIS A 18 37.06 -3.55 -6.93
CA HIS A 18 37.44 -2.82 -8.14
C HIS A 18 36.99 -3.58 -9.40
N ASN A 19 37.08 -4.91 -9.35
CA ASN A 19 36.58 -5.77 -10.43
C ASN A 19 35.06 -5.60 -10.60
N ASP A 20 34.27 -5.55 -9.52
CA ASP A 20 32.81 -5.38 -9.60
C ASP A 20 32.41 -4.07 -10.32
N LEU A 21 33.14 -2.96 -10.10
CA LEU A 21 32.89 -1.68 -10.78
C LEU A 21 33.28 -1.70 -12.26
N GLU A 22 34.41 -2.32 -12.60
CA GLU A 22 34.81 -2.51 -14.01
C GLU A 22 33.85 -3.44 -14.76
N GLN A 23 33.39 -4.53 -14.13
CA GLN A 23 32.36 -5.40 -14.71
C GLN A 23 31.03 -4.65 -14.92
N THR A 24 30.63 -3.82 -13.94
CA THR A 24 29.44 -2.98 -14.06
C THR A 24 29.54 -2.06 -15.28
N LYS A 25 30.70 -1.40 -15.45
CA LYS A 25 30.96 -0.50 -16.57
C LYS A 25 30.94 -1.24 -17.91
N LEU A 26 31.59 -2.39 -18.01
CA LEU A 26 31.60 -3.23 -19.21
C LEU A 26 30.20 -3.73 -19.58
N ALA A 27 29.40 -4.15 -18.59
CA ALA A 27 28.01 -4.55 -18.81
C ALA A 27 27.17 -3.37 -19.33
N LEU A 28 27.34 -2.18 -18.76
CA LEU A 28 26.65 -0.98 -19.19
C LEU A 28 27.04 -0.56 -20.61
N GLU A 29 28.34 -0.56 -20.94
CA GLU A 29 28.85 -0.26 -22.29
C GLU A 29 28.38 -1.26 -23.35
N ALA A 30 28.16 -2.51 -22.95
CA ALA A 30 27.59 -3.55 -23.80
C ALA A 30 26.06 -3.52 -23.88
N GLY A 31 25.39 -2.55 -23.26
CA GLY A 31 23.93 -2.41 -23.26
C GLY A 31 23.19 -3.44 -22.39
N ARG A 32 23.90 -4.17 -21.52
CA ARG A 32 23.32 -5.17 -20.61
C ARG A 32 22.93 -4.51 -19.30
N LEU A 33 21.87 -3.69 -19.36
CA LEU A 33 21.46 -2.80 -18.27
C LEU A 33 21.05 -3.55 -16.99
N ASP A 34 20.36 -4.68 -17.11
CA ASP A 34 19.91 -5.47 -15.94
C ASP A 34 21.08 -6.11 -15.18
N GLU A 35 22.10 -6.53 -15.93
CA GLU A 35 23.34 -7.05 -15.35
C GLU A 35 24.12 -5.93 -14.65
N ALA A 36 24.27 -4.77 -15.30
CA ALA A 36 24.90 -3.59 -14.70
C ALA A 36 24.20 -3.15 -13.41
N PHE A 37 22.85 -3.14 -13.41
CA PHE A 37 22.05 -2.87 -12.21
C PHE A 37 22.34 -3.85 -11.06
N THR A 38 22.37 -5.15 -11.37
CA THR A 38 22.61 -6.19 -10.37
C THR A 38 24.02 -6.07 -9.77
N LEU A 39 25.03 -5.83 -10.61
CA LEU A 39 26.43 -5.69 -10.20
C LEU A 39 26.64 -4.45 -9.33
N ILE A 40 26.09 -3.29 -9.71
CA ILE A 40 26.24 -2.05 -8.91
C ILE A 40 25.50 -2.17 -7.58
N GLN A 41 24.32 -2.80 -7.56
CA GLN A 41 23.56 -3.03 -6.34
C GLN A 41 24.35 -3.91 -5.36
N PHE A 42 24.97 -4.97 -5.86
CA PHE A 42 25.80 -5.87 -5.05
C PHE A 42 27.05 -5.15 -4.49
N ALA A 43 27.70 -4.32 -5.31
CA ALA A 43 28.84 -3.51 -4.87
C ALA A 43 28.46 -2.51 -3.75
N LEU A 44 27.31 -1.84 -3.89
CA LEU A 44 26.78 -0.91 -2.89
C LEU A 44 26.37 -1.57 -1.57
N LEU A 45 26.00 -2.86 -1.60
CA LEU A 45 25.67 -3.66 -0.42
C LEU A 45 26.91 -4.17 0.32
N LYS A 46 27.97 -4.53 -0.40
CA LYS A 46 29.20 -5.09 0.19
C LYS A 46 29.97 -4.10 1.08
N SER A 47 29.99 -2.81 0.74
CA SER A 47 30.74 -1.83 1.51
C SER A 47 30.16 -0.43 1.44
N SER A 48 30.00 0.19 2.60
CA SER A 48 29.49 1.57 2.77
C SER A 48 30.44 2.63 2.23
N LEU A 49 31.72 2.30 2.03
CA LEU A 49 32.73 3.20 1.44
C LEU A 49 32.43 3.52 -0.04
N TYR A 50 31.75 2.63 -0.76
CA TYR A 50 31.41 2.85 -2.18
C TYR A 50 30.31 3.88 -2.40
N ARG A 51 29.45 4.13 -1.41
CA ARG A 51 28.41 5.16 -1.51
C ARG A 51 28.97 6.58 -1.67
N HIS A 52 30.23 6.77 -1.26
CA HIS A 52 30.92 8.07 -1.29
C HIS A 52 32.04 8.10 -2.34
N HIS A 53 32.23 7.01 -3.10
CA HIS A 53 33.23 6.97 -4.16
C HIS A 53 32.67 7.64 -5.42
N HIS A 54 33.35 8.67 -5.91
CA HIS A 54 32.91 9.46 -7.04
C HIS A 54 32.61 8.60 -8.28
N GLU A 55 33.42 7.58 -8.55
CA GLU A 55 33.22 6.68 -9.69
C GLU A 55 31.96 5.81 -9.57
N THR A 56 31.65 5.34 -8.36
CA THR A 56 30.44 4.56 -8.10
C THR A 56 29.19 5.45 -8.25
N GLN A 57 29.25 6.70 -7.79
CA GLN A 57 28.17 7.67 -7.97
C GLN A 57 27.95 7.96 -9.46
N MET A 58 29.01 8.22 -10.22
CA MET A 58 28.94 8.42 -11.67
C MET A 58 28.33 7.22 -12.42
N LEU A 59 28.72 6.00 -12.05
CA LEU A 59 28.14 4.79 -12.64
C LEU A 59 26.67 4.61 -12.26
N THR A 60 26.33 4.87 -10.99
CA THR A 60 24.95 4.79 -10.49
C THR A 60 24.05 5.79 -11.23
N ASP A 61 24.48 7.04 -11.36
CA ASP A 61 23.74 8.10 -12.08
C ASP A 61 23.55 7.74 -13.56
N ARG A 62 24.57 7.13 -14.18
CA ARG A 62 24.50 6.68 -15.57
C ARG A 62 23.51 5.51 -15.74
N ILE A 63 23.51 4.54 -14.83
CA ILE A 63 22.54 3.42 -14.84
C ILE A 63 21.12 3.94 -14.63
N ILE A 64 20.90 4.85 -13.67
CA ILE A 64 19.60 5.50 -13.44
C ILE A 64 19.12 6.19 -14.71
N THR A 65 20.01 6.96 -15.36
CA THR A 65 19.68 7.67 -16.61
C THR A 65 19.24 6.69 -17.71
N GLU A 66 19.96 5.57 -17.88
CA GLU A 66 19.61 4.55 -18.87
C GLU A 66 18.32 3.80 -18.52
N LEU A 67 18.06 3.52 -17.24
CA LEU A 67 16.80 2.90 -16.78
C LEU A 67 15.61 3.83 -17.04
N ILE A 68 15.73 5.12 -16.74
CA ILE A 68 14.68 6.09 -17.05
C ILE A 68 14.46 6.18 -18.56
N ARG A 69 15.54 6.22 -19.35
CA ARG A 69 15.44 6.25 -20.83
C ARG A 69 14.73 5.01 -21.37
N ARG A 70 15.14 3.81 -20.92
CA ARG A 70 14.53 2.54 -21.32
C ARG A 70 13.08 2.42 -20.83
N GLY A 71 12.78 2.85 -19.61
CA GLY A 71 11.43 2.86 -19.05
C GLY A 71 10.49 3.79 -19.80
N ASN A 72 10.96 4.97 -20.23
CA ASN A 72 10.18 5.84 -21.12
C ASN A 72 9.93 5.18 -22.49
N GLN A 73 10.93 4.48 -23.05
CA GLN A 73 10.74 3.73 -24.29
C GLN A 73 9.73 2.59 -24.12
N HIS A 74 9.79 1.83 -23.02
CA HIS A 74 8.80 0.79 -22.70
C HIS A 74 7.40 1.38 -22.57
N PHE A 75 7.28 2.53 -21.91
CA PHE A 75 6.01 3.24 -21.80
C PHE A 75 5.45 3.65 -23.18
N ASP A 76 6.30 4.25 -24.03
CA ASP A 76 5.89 4.67 -25.38
C ASP A 76 5.53 3.47 -26.29
N GLU A 77 6.13 2.30 -26.05
CA GLU A 77 5.82 1.02 -26.70
C GLU A 77 4.62 0.27 -26.07
N GLN A 78 3.90 0.88 -25.12
CA GLN A 78 2.76 0.30 -24.38
C GLN A 78 3.12 -0.93 -23.53
N ARG A 79 4.39 -1.08 -23.14
CA ARG A 79 4.88 -2.13 -22.22
C ARG A 79 4.98 -1.58 -20.80
N HIS A 80 3.82 -1.30 -20.18
CA HIS A 80 3.78 -0.57 -18.88
C HIS A 80 4.41 -1.35 -17.72
N ASP A 81 4.29 -2.67 -17.69
CA ASP A 81 4.92 -3.50 -16.65
C ASP A 81 6.45 -3.39 -16.71
N ASP A 82 7.03 -3.40 -17.91
CA ASP A 82 8.48 -3.22 -18.13
C ASP A 82 8.91 -1.77 -17.78
N ALA A 83 8.07 -0.77 -18.09
CA ALA A 83 8.32 0.62 -17.73
C ALA A 83 8.30 0.84 -16.21
N GLN A 84 7.37 0.17 -15.51
CA GLN A 84 7.26 0.20 -14.05
C GLN A 84 8.46 -0.49 -13.40
N TYR A 85 8.89 -1.63 -13.93
CA TYR A 85 10.11 -2.32 -13.49
C TYR A 85 11.33 -1.40 -13.56
N ASP A 86 11.55 -0.72 -14.69
CA ASP A 86 12.66 0.21 -14.87
C ASP A 86 12.59 1.42 -13.93
N ALA A 87 11.40 1.96 -13.69
CA ALA A 87 11.20 3.06 -12.76
C ALA A 87 11.49 2.66 -11.31
N ASP A 88 11.09 1.45 -10.89
CA ASP A 88 11.36 0.94 -9.55
C ASP A 88 12.83 0.57 -9.37
N ALA A 89 13.49 0.02 -10.39
CA ALA A 89 14.94 -0.22 -10.39
C ALA A 89 15.73 1.08 -10.25
N ALA A 90 15.36 2.13 -10.99
CA ALA A 90 15.97 3.45 -10.88
C ALA A 90 15.78 4.05 -9.47
N PHE A 91 14.57 3.89 -8.90
CA PHE A 91 14.26 4.36 -7.55
C PHE A 91 15.10 3.65 -6.47
N GLN A 92 15.35 2.34 -6.61
CA GLN A 92 16.18 1.58 -5.67
C GLN A 92 17.63 2.07 -5.61
N LEU A 93 18.17 2.56 -6.74
CA LEU A 93 19.54 3.08 -6.80
C LEU A 93 19.64 4.54 -6.35
N GLY A 94 18.72 5.39 -6.82
CA GLY A 94 18.84 6.84 -6.71
C GLY A 94 17.88 7.51 -5.72
N GLY A 95 16.93 6.77 -5.17
CA GLY A 95 15.86 7.31 -4.35
C GLY A 95 14.90 8.22 -5.13
N PRO A 96 14.19 9.14 -4.44
CA PRO A 96 13.18 10.00 -5.05
C PRO A 96 13.82 11.11 -5.88
N GLN A 97 14.05 10.85 -7.17
CA GLN A 97 14.48 11.85 -8.15
C GLN A 97 13.30 12.33 -9.02
N ILE A 98 13.39 13.57 -9.50
CA ILE A 98 12.29 14.22 -10.23
C ILE A 98 11.90 13.47 -11.51
N ASP A 99 12.87 12.92 -12.24
CA ASP A 99 12.60 12.25 -13.51
C ASP A 99 12.05 10.83 -13.32
N ILE A 100 12.43 10.15 -12.24
CA ILE A 100 11.81 8.89 -11.80
C ILE A 100 10.35 9.16 -11.42
N ALA A 101 10.09 10.21 -10.63
CA ALA A 101 8.75 10.59 -10.24
C ALA A 101 7.86 10.94 -11.45
N LYS A 102 8.40 11.65 -12.45
CA LYS A 102 7.68 11.92 -13.71
C LYS A 102 7.33 10.63 -14.46
N LEU A 103 8.26 9.68 -14.58
CA LEU A 103 8.00 8.41 -15.26
C LEU A 103 6.91 7.61 -14.52
N LYS A 104 7.03 7.47 -13.19
CA LYS A 104 6.01 6.80 -12.36
C LYS A 104 4.65 7.48 -12.46
N HIS A 105 4.61 8.81 -12.49
CA HIS A 105 3.38 9.57 -12.67
C HIS A 105 2.75 9.33 -14.04
N ARG A 106 3.53 9.29 -15.12
CA ARG A 106 3.04 8.97 -16.47
C ARG A 106 2.43 7.56 -16.53
N ILE A 107 3.09 6.57 -15.92
CA ILE A 107 2.59 5.19 -15.80
C ILE A 107 1.26 5.18 -15.05
N ALA A 108 1.19 5.80 -13.88
CA ALA A 108 -0.01 5.87 -13.07
C ALA A 108 -1.16 6.61 -13.79
N GLN A 109 -0.88 7.70 -14.49
CA GLN A 109 -1.89 8.44 -15.27
C GLN A 109 -2.44 7.57 -16.41
N HIS A 110 -1.58 6.87 -17.13
CA HIS A 110 -2.02 5.96 -18.18
C HIS A 110 -2.86 4.80 -17.63
N ASP A 111 -2.48 4.22 -16.50
CA ASP A 111 -3.28 3.18 -15.84
C ASP A 111 -4.65 3.70 -15.41
N ARG A 112 -4.73 4.96 -14.94
CA ARG A 112 -5.99 5.65 -14.65
C ARG A 112 -6.81 5.86 -15.94
N GLU A 113 -6.19 6.31 -17.02
CA GLU A 113 -6.82 6.59 -18.31
C GLU A 113 -7.26 5.33 -19.05
N MET A 114 -6.60 4.19 -18.88
CA MET A 114 -7.00 2.88 -19.41
C MET A 114 -8.07 2.21 -18.55
N ARG A 115 -8.09 2.50 -17.24
CA ARG A 115 -9.20 2.11 -16.36
C ARG A 115 -10.45 2.97 -16.59
N SER A 116 -10.30 4.21 -17.06
CA SER A 116 -11.40 5.18 -17.21
C SER A 116 -12.39 4.96 -18.38
N PRO A 117 -12.12 4.31 -19.53
CA PRO A 117 -13.09 4.20 -20.61
C PRO A 117 -13.97 2.95 -20.47
N GLN A 118 -13.58 2.00 -19.61
CA GLN A 118 -14.30 0.75 -19.35
C GLN A 118 -15.09 0.77 -18.03
N ALA A 119 -14.82 1.71 -17.13
CA ALA A 119 -15.51 1.84 -15.84
C ALA A 119 -16.94 2.39 -15.93
N ASP A 120 -17.27 3.16 -16.98
CA ASP A 120 -18.62 3.74 -17.14
C ASP A 120 -19.61 2.80 -17.86
N ALA A 121 -19.13 1.74 -18.54
CA ALA A 121 -19.97 0.85 -19.36
C ALA A 121 -20.08 -0.60 -18.84
N MET A 122 -19.28 -1.03 -17.85
CA MET A 122 -19.37 -2.37 -17.28
C MET A 122 -19.71 -2.35 -15.78
N LYS A 123 -20.92 -1.87 -15.48
CA LYS A 123 -21.70 -2.34 -14.32
C LYS A 123 -22.03 -3.82 -14.49
N THR A 124 -21.06 -4.68 -14.26
CA THR A 124 -21.28 -6.12 -14.09
C THR A 124 -20.72 -6.52 -12.75
N HIS A 125 -21.62 -6.55 -11.76
CA HIS A 125 -21.56 -7.28 -10.51
C HIS A 125 -20.26 -8.06 -10.22
N ALA A 126 -19.19 -7.36 -9.84
CA ALA A 126 -18.24 -7.95 -8.92
C ALA A 126 -18.98 -8.14 -7.59
N LYS A 127 -18.93 -9.35 -7.04
CA LYS A 127 -19.67 -9.76 -5.85
C LYS A 127 -19.17 -8.97 -4.63
N LEU A 128 -19.81 -7.84 -4.32
CA LEU A 128 -19.47 -7.00 -3.15
C LEU A 128 -19.87 -7.72 -1.84
N THR A 129 -18.88 -8.24 -1.13
CA THR A 129 -18.97 -8.86 0.21
C THR A 129 -17.76 -8.42 1.03
N GLY A 130 -17.97 -7.64 2.09
CA GLY A 130 -16.94 -7.40 3.11
C GLY A 130 -16.83 -8.56 4.09
N ASP A 131 -15.78 -8.57 4.90
CA ASP A 131 -15.67 -9.50 6.02
C ASP A 131 -15.98 -8.79 7.33
N ILE A 132 -16.58 -9.50 8.27
CA ILE A 132 -16.77 -9.04 9.64
C ILE A 132 -15.73 -9.72 10.51
N LEU A 133 -14.86 -8.91 11.09
CA LEU A 133 -13.93 -9.33 12.12
C LEU A 133 -14.49 -8.95 13.48
N GLN A 134 -14.85 -9.96 14.27
CA GLN A 134 -15.20 -9.78 15.67
C GLN A 134 -13.94 -9.95 16.51
N VAL A 135 -13.64 -8.94 17.34
CA VAL A 135 -12.48 -8.96 18.23
C VAL A 135 -12.93 -8.73 19.67
N ASP A 136 -12.51 -9.61 20.58
CA ASP A 136 -12.82 -9.49 21.99
C ASP A 136 -12.32 -8.15 22.56
N GLY A 137 -13.18 -7.46 23.31
CA GLY A 137 -12.89 -6.13 23.87
C GLY A 137 -13.03 -4.96 22.91
N ILE A 138 -13.16 -5.19 21.59
CA ILE A 138 -13.37 -4.12 20.59
C ILE A 138 -14.78 -4.19 19.99
N GLY A 139 -15.28 -5.38 19.67
CA GLY A 139 -16.56 -5.61 19.00
C GLY A 139 -16.40 -5.97 17.51
N SER A 140 -17.47 -5.76 16.73
CA SER A 140 -17.52 -6.09 15.31
C SER A 140 -16.93 -4.97 14.44
N LEU A 141 -16.01 -5.34 13.55
CA LEU A 141 -15.37 -4.49 12.55
C LEU A 141 -15.77 -4.96 11.15
N LEU A 142 -16.25 -4.07 10.29
CA LEU A 142 -16.45 -4.38 8.87
C LEU A 142 -15.17 -4.10 8.10
N LEU A 143 -14.58 -5.11 7.47
CA LEU A 143 -13.38 -4.99 6.66
C LEU A 143 -13.75 -4.86 5.18
N LEU A 144 -13.36 -3.74 4.57
CA LEU A 144 -13.56 -3.46 3.15
C LEU A 144 -12.18 -3.26 2.50
N GLN A 145 -11.83 -4.10 1.54
CA GLN A 145 -10.51 -4.08 0.89
C GLN A 145 -10.49 -3.22 -0.39
N SER A 146 -11.67 -2.92 -0.95
CA SER A 146 -11.81 -2.14 -2.18
C SER A 146 -11.20 -0.74 -2.04
N ASP A 147 -10.50 -0.28 -3.08
CA ASP A 147 -9.97 1.09 -3.13
C ASP A 147 -11.09 2.14 -3.17
N THR A 148 -12.23 1.82 -3.79
CA THR A 148 -13.43 2.66 -3.76
C THR A 148 -14.51 2.01 -2.92
N VAL A 149 -14.97 2.74 -1.89
CA VAL A 149 -16.05 2.34 -1.00
C VAL A 149 -17.21 3.31 -1.13
N SER A 150 -18.34 2.79 -1.57
CA SER A 150 -19.60 3.51 -1.74
C SER A 150 -20.44 3.48 -0.47
N ILE A 151 -21.04 4.63 -0.14
CA ILE A 151 -21.82 4.83 1.08
C ILE A 151 -23.13 5.50 0.69
N GLY A 152 -24.25 4.91 1.11
CA GLY A 152 -25.55 5.47 0.76
C GLY A 152 -26.72 4.91 1.56
N PRO A 153 -27.93 5.41 1.29
CA PRO A 153 -29.14 4.94 1.95
C PRO A 153 -29.48 3.52 1.51
N ARG A 154 -30.39 2.87 2.26
CA ARG A 154 -30.99 1.62 1.80
C ARG A 154 -31.81 1.90 0.54
N SER A 155 -31.41 1.33 -0.59
CA SER A 155 -32.12 1.42 -1.86
C SER A 155 -32.45 0.03 -2.41
N SER A 156 -33.57 -0.09 -3.12
CA SER A 156 -33.96 -1.30 -3.84
C SER A 156 -33.25 -1.44 -5.20
N SER A 157 -32.75 -0.34 -5.77
CA SER A 157 -32.21 -0.29 -7.14
C SER A 157 -30.68 -0.13 -7.19
N THR A 158 -30.07 0.45 -6.16
CA THR A 158 -28.61 0.66 -6.07
C THR A 158 -28.08 0.06 -4.78
N GLN A 159 -26.93 -0.59 -4.87
CA GLN A 159 -26.28 -1.23 -3.73
C GLN A 159 -25.00 -0.47 -3.38
N TYR A 160 -24.83 -0.23 -2.08
CA TYR A 160 -23.67 0.44 -1.52
C TYR A 160 -22.88 -0.50 -0.62
N ASP A 161 -21.58 -0.30 -0.52
CA ASP A 161 -20.69 -1.08 0.36
C ASP A 161 -21.04 -0.84 1.83
N ILE A 162 -21.36 0.42 2.15
CA ILE A 162 -21.83 0.84 3.47
C ILE A 162 -23.26 1.36 3.32
N VAL A 163 -24.22 0.58 3.83
CA VAL A 163 -25.64 0.96 3.82
C VAL A 163 -26.01 1.60 5.14
N LEU A 164 -26.33 2.88 5.10
CA LEU A 164 -26.75 3.67 6.26
C LEU A 164 -28.27 3.77 6.34
N GLN A 165 -28.83 3.63 7.55
CA GLN A 165 -30.23 3.95 7.82
C GLN A 165 -30.42 5.47 7.85
N THR A 166 -30.48 6.07 6.66
CA THR A 166 -30.72 7.50 6.43
C THR A 166 -32.02 7.69 5.64
N GLU A 167 -32.43 8.94 5.41
CA GLU A 167 -33.65 9.27 4.67
C GLU A 167 -33.52 8.88 3.19
N ASP A 168 -34.64 8.50 2.55
CA ASP A 168 -34.70 7.85 1.23
C ASP A 168 -34.16 8.70 0.06
N ASN A 169 -33.87 9.99 0.26
CA ASN A 169 -33.34 10.90 -0.75
C ASN A 169 -31.90 11.41 -0.44
N THR A 170 -31.16 10.65 0.36
CA THR A 170 -29.75 10.97 0.65
C THR A 170 -28.89 10.66 -0.56
N GLU A 171 -28.18 11.65 -1.10
CA GLU A 171 -27.21 11.43 -2.17
C GLU A 171 -26.09 10.50 -1.67
N PRO A 172 -25.74 9.46 -2.45
CA PRO A 172 -24.64 8.59 -2.10
C PRO A 172 -23.32 9.32 -2.24
N ILE A 173 -22.36 8.91 -1.42
CA ILE A 173 -20.99 9.37 -1.48
C ILE A 173 -20.08 8.17 -1.72
N SER A 174 -18.84 8.42 -2.12
CA SER A 174 -17.82 7.38 -2.14
C SER A 174 -16.53 7.89 -1.52
N ILE A 175 -15.76 6.97 -0.95
CA ILE A 175 -14.41 7.24 -0.48
C ILE A 175 -13.49 6.43 -1.38
N ASN A 176 -12.53 7.10 -2.00
CA ASN A 176 -11.52 6.51 -2.85
C ASN A 176 -10.16 6.59 -2.15
N ARG A 177 -9.45 5.47 -2.09
CA ARG A 177 -8.05 5.40 -1.70
C ARG A 177 -7.20 5.53 -2.96
N ASP A 178 -6.31 6.51 -2.97
CA ASP A 178 -5.34 6.72 -4.05
C ASP A 178 -3.96 6.83 -3.42
N GLU A 179 -3.12 5.83 -3.67
CA GLU A 179 -1.83 5.67 -3.01
C GLU A 179 -1.98 5.67 -1.48
N GLU A 180 -1.39 6.64 -0.79
CA GLU A 180 -1.41 6.77 0.68
C GLU A 180 -2.57 7.66 1.19
N ASP A 181 -3.31 8.29 0.27
CA ASP A 181 -4.32 9.30 0.58
C ASP A 181 -5.75 8.79 0.39
N TYR A 182 -6.68 9.46 1.05
CA TYR A 182 -8.11 9.16 0.98
C TYR A 182 -8.88 10.37 0.50
N PHE A 183 -9.74 10.16 -0.49
CA PHE A 183 -10.55 11.20 -1.10
C PHE A 183 -12.04 10.89 -0.93
N LEU A 184 -12.76 11.82 -0.32
CA LEU A 184 -14.21 11.82 -0.35
C LEU A 184 -14.68 12.36 -1.70
N ARG A 185 -15.48 11.57 -2.40
CA ARG A 185 -16.14 11.97 -3.64
C ARG A 185 -17.62 12.17 -3.37
N THR A 186 -17.99 13.44 -3.30
CA THR A 186 -19.35 13.94 -3.54
C THR A 186 -19.37 14.46 -5.00
N PRO A 187 -20.31 15.31 -5.48
CA PRO A 187 -20.16 15.89 -6.83
C PRO A 187 -18.77 16.53 -7.07
N GLN A 188 -18.06 16.91 -6.00
CA GLN A 188 -16.65 17.28 -6.02
C GLN A 188 -15.80 16.30 -5.19
N GLN A 189 -14.53 16.17 -5.57
CA GLN A 189 -13.55 15.37 -4.81
C GLN A 189 -12.85 16.24 -3.76
N ARG A 190 -12.65 15.69 -2.56
CA ARG A 190 -11.97 16.36 -1.44
C ARG A 190 -11.05 15.38 -0.70
N LEU A 191 -9.82 15.79 -0.41
CA LEU A 191 -8.90 15.04 0.46
C LEU A 191 -9.49 14.92 1.88
N LEU A 192 -9.37 13.74 2.48
CA LEU A 192 -9.77 13.44 3.85
C LEU A 192 -8.58 13.53 4.80
N SER A 193 -8.75 14.33 5.84
CA SER A 193 -7.78 14.54 6.91
C SER A 193 -8.19 13.82 8.18
N PHE A 194 -7.23 13.60 9.09
CA PHE A 194 -7.48 12.98 10.38
C PHE A 194 -8.63 13.66 11.15
N CYS A 195 -9.56 12.84 11.66
CA CYS A 195 -10.78 13.26 12.38
C CYS A 195 -11.81 14.03 11.53
N ASP A 196 -11.72 14.00 10.21
CA ASP A 196 -12.74 14.60 9.36
C ASP A 196 -14.14 13.99 9.64
N SER A 197 -15.12 14.88 9.82
CA SER A 197 -16.52 14.51 9.98
C SER A 197 -17.21 14.53 8.62
N ILE A 198 -17.60 13.36 8.13
CA ILE A 198 -18.32 13.18 6.87
C ILE A 198 -19.81 13.06 7.17
N SER A 199 -20.61 13.97 6.61
CA SER A 199 -22.07 13.93 6.75
C SER A 199 -22.69 13.16 5.58
N VAL A 200 -23.60 12.24 5.89
CA VAL A 200 -24.38 11.47 4.90
C VAL A 200 -25.86 11.69 5.22
N GLY A 201 -26.50 12.56 4.45
CA GLY A 201 -27.85 13.03 4.74
C GLY A 201 -27.93 13.82 6.05
N ARG A 202 -29.12 13.86 6.67
CA ARG A 202 -29.37 14.67 7.88
C ARG A 202 -28.86 14.04 9.18
N ARG A 203 -28.81 12.71 9.22
CA ARG A 203 -28.52 11.96 10.45
C ARG A 203 -27.17 11.27 10.39
N GLY A 204 -26.69 10.89 9.21
CA GLY A 204 -25.45 10.14 9.04
C GLY A 204 -24.25 11.01 9.32
N ARG A 205 -23.44 10.59 10.29
CA ARG A 205 -22.14 11.18 10.52
C ARG A 205 -21.09 10.09 10.68
N LEU A 206 -20.08 10.13 9.84
CA LEU A 206 -18.92 9.26 9.91
C LEU A 206 -17.73 10.10 10.35
N ARG A 207 -16.83 9.53 11.15
CA ARG A 207 -15.55 10.13 11.48
C ARG A 207 -14.45 9.33 10.84
N PHE A 208 -13.65 9.97 9.98
CA PHE A 208 -12.50 9.36 9.32
C PHE A 208 -11.24 9.51 10.17
N THR A 209 -10.47 8.43 10.30
CA THR A 209 -9.15 8.45 10.93
C THR A 209 -8.19 7.50 10.19
N LYS A 210 -6.93 7.90 10.03
CA LYS A 210 -5.80 7.05 9.63
C LYS A 210 -4.83 6.99 10.83
N PRO A 211 -5.02 6.07 11.81
CA PRO A 211 -4.34 6.16 13.10
C PRO A 211 -2.85 5.81 13.07
N VAL A 212 -2.42 4.99 12.11
CA VAL A 212 -1.06 4.46 12.01
C VAL A 212 -0.44 4.96 10.72
N ALA A 213 0.59 5.80 10.81
CA ALA A 213 1.22 6.40 9.62
C ALA A 213 1.89 5.37 8.69
N ALA A 214 2.38 4.27 9.26
CA ALA A 214 3.06 3.19 8.51
C ALA A 214 2.10 2.17 7.87
N SER A 215 0.78 2.39 7.98
CA SER A 215 -0.23 1.57 7.34
C SER A 215 -1.18 2.46 6.55
N ASP A 216 -1.56 1.99 5.38
CA ASP A 216 -2.52 2.69 4.53
C ASP A 216 -3.96 2.39 4.91
N SER A 217 -4.20 1.62 5.97
CA SER A 217 -5.55 1.33 6.45
C SER A 217 -6.15 2.52 7.21
N ALA A 218 -7.43 2.76 6.97
CA ALA A 218 -8.18 3.82 7.64
C ALA A 218 -9.46 3.28 8.31
N ILE A 219 -9.99 4.06 9.23
CA ILE A 219 -11.18 3.73 10.02
C ILE A 219 -12.25 4.79 9.79
N LEU A 220 -13.45 4.32 9.53
CA LEU A 220 -14.68 5.10 9.59
C LEU A 220 -15.45 4.70 10.84
N GLU A 221 -15.53 5.61 11.79
CA GLU A 221 -16.40 5.44 12.95
C GLU A 221 -17.78 6.01 12.65
N ILE A 222 -18.81 5.19 12.85
CA ILE A 222 -20.19 5.58 12.59
C ILE A 222 -20.79 6.17 13.85
N ASN A 223 -21.18 7.44 13.78
CA ASN A 223 -21.80 8.19 14.87
C ASN A 223 -23.23 8.59 14.47
N GLY A 224 -24.20 8.36 15.37
CA GLY A 224 -25.57 8.86 15.23
C GLY A 224 -26.48 8.12 14.23
N VAL A 225 -25.95 7.33 13.28
CA VAL A 225 -26.74 6.46 12.39
C VAL A 225 -26.49 4.99 12.65
N MET A 226 -27.54 4.19 12.45
CA MET A 226 -27.41 2.74 12.48
C MET A 226 -27.00 2.24 11.09
N LEU A 227 -25.94 1.46 11.03
CA LEU A 227 -25.83 0.48 9.95
C LEU A 227 -27.04 -0.45 10.02
N LEU A 228 -27.41 -1.03 8.89
CA LEU A 228 -28.44 -2.09 8.87
C LEU A 228 -28.12 -3.20 9.89
N ARG A 229 -26.83 -3.52 10.04
CA ARG A 229 -26.29 -4.40 11.08
C ARG A 229 -25.82 -3.57 12.28
N ARG A 230 -26.59 -3.58 13.36
CA ARG A 230 -26.46 -2.65 14.50
C ARG A 230 -25.23 -2.89 15.39
N ASP A 231 -24.61 -4.05 15.28
CA ASP A 231 -23.42 -4.46 16.04
C ASP A 231 -22.12 -3.87 15.46
N ILE A 232 -22.12 -3.48 14.18
CA ILE A 232 -20.98 -2.86 13.53
C ILE A 232 -21.03 -1.35 13.80
N ARG A 233 -19.96 -0.83 14.42
CA ARG A 233 -19.80 0.63 14.68
C ARG A 233 -18.56 1.23 14.02
N ARG A 234 -17.68 0.37 13.52
CA ARG A 234 -16.42 0.76 12.90
C ARG A 234 -16.27 -0.01 11.59
N VAL A 235 -16.07 0.74 10.51
CA VAL A 235 -15.73 0.20 9.21
C VAL A 235 -14.25 0.48 8.99
N VAL A 236 -13.54 -0.53 8.51
CA VAL A 236 -12.13 -0.47 8.21
C VAL A 236 -11.98 -0.48 6.70
N LEU A 237 -11.39 0.59 6.18
CA LEU A 237 -10.89 0.68 4.81
C LEU A 237 -9.51 0.01 4.82
N LEU A 238 -9.49 -1.31 4.61
CA LEU A 238 -8.32 -2.15 4.78
C LEU A 238 -7.42 -2.06 3.55
N ALA A 239 -6.15 -1.69 3.73
CA ALA A 239 -5.14 -1.66 2.67
C ALA A 239 -4.16 -2.82 2.84
N ASP A 240 -3.22 -2.64 3.77
CA ASP A 240 -2.03 -3.47 3.94
C ASP A 240 -2.05 -4.23 5.28
N SER A 241 -2.44 -3.56 6.37
CA SER A 241 -2.34 -4.11 7.71
C SER A 241 -3.27 -3.44 8.72
N LEU A 242 -3.66 -4.17 9.78
CA LEU A 242 -4.28 -3.64 10.99
C LEU A 242 -3.45 -4.01 12.19
N LEU A 243 -3.36 -3.08 13.14
CA LEU A 243 -2.56 -3.23 14.34
C LEU A 243 -3.48 -3.17 15.55
N PHE A 244 -3.33 -4.15 16.43
CA PHE A 244 -4.05 -4.24 17.69
C PHE A 244 -3.05 -4.28 18.85
N GLY A 245 -3.14 -3.36 19.79
CA GLY A 245 -2.18 -3.26 20.89
C GLY A 245 -2.48 -2.08 21.81
N ARG A 246 -1.59 -1.72 22.74
CA ARG A 246 -1.89 -0.66 23.73
C ARG A 246 -1.88 0.76 23.15
N SER A 247 -0.89 1.09 22.34
CA SER A 247 -0.66 2.42 21.77
C SER A 247 -0.09 2.34 20.36
N GLY A 248 -0.24 3.40 19.57
CA GLY A 248 0.27 3.46 18.19
C GLY A 248 -0.36 2.42 17.25
N CYS A 249 -1.56 1.94 17.58
CA CYS A 249 -2.28 0.88 16.89
C CYS A 249 -3.62 1.41 16.36
N HIS A 250 -4.18 0.73 15.37
CA HIS A 250 -5.52 1.01 14.86
C HIS A 250 -6.58 0.82 15.95
N PHE A 251 -6.42 -0.24 16.75
CA PHE A 251 -7.34 -0.54 17.84
C PHE A 251 -6.58 -0.82 19.13
N SER A 252 -7.13 -0.29 20.23
CA SER A 252 -6.57 -0.52 21.55
C SER A 252 -7.00 -1.88 22.10
N LEU A 253 -6.04 -2.71 22.51
CA LEU A 253 -6.26 -3.93 23.27
C LEU A 253 -5.53 -3.86 24.61
N PRO A 254 -6.05 -4.50 25.67
CA PRO A 254 -5.41 -4.53 26.99
C PRO A 254 -4.19 -5.48 27.06
N THR A 255 -3.65 -5.94 25.93
CA THR A 255 -2.52 -6.89 25.88
C THR A 255 -1.22 -6.26 26.35
N SER A 256 -0.37 -7.02 27.05
CA SER A 256 0.93 -6.55 27.52
C SER A 256 2.08 -6.80 26.53
N GLY A 257 1.88 -7.66 25.52
CA GLY A 257 2.87 -7.99 24.51
C GLY A 257 2.96 -7.01 23.33
N PRO A 258 3.84 -7.31 22.34
CA PRO A 258 3.91 -6.57 21.09
C PRO A 258 2.57 -6.53 20.35
N PRO A 259 2.33 -5.52 19.48
CA PRO A 259 1.10 -5.45 18.70
C PRO A 259 0.84 -6.72 17.89
N VAL A 260 -0.43 -7.11 17.84
CA VAL A 260 -0.94 -8.11 16.91
C VAL A 260 -1.19 -7.42 15.57
N ILE A 261 -0.62 -7.96 14.51
CA ILE A 261 -0.74 -7.47 13.15
C ILE A 261 -1.66 -8.43 12.39
N LEU A 262 -2.68 -7.88 11.73
CA LEU A 262 -3.54 -8.58 10.80
C LEU A 262 -3.24 -8.09 9.39
N GLN A 263 -2.98 -8.99 8.44
CA GLN A 263 -2.73 -8.64 7.04
C GLN A 263 -3.65 -9.45 6.11
N PRO A 264 -4.15 -8.85 5.01
CA PRO A 264 -4.88 -9.58 4.00
C PRO A 264 -3.97 -10.60 3.31
N THR A 265 -4.55 -11.75 2.99
CA THR A 265 -3.92 -12.84 2.23
C THR A 265 -4.88 -13.28 1.13
N ARG A 266 -4.46 -14.19 0.24
CA ARG A 266 -5.32 -14.68 -0.85
C ARG A 266 -6.63 -15.32 -0.37
N ASP A 267 -6.64 -15.96 0.80
CA ASP A 267 -7.76 -16.77 1.29
C ASP A 267 -8.31 -16.32 2.66
N GLY A 268 -8.09 -15.05 3.03
CA GLY A 268 -8.50 -14.50 4.33
C GLY A 268 -7.43 -13.60 4.91
N TYR A 269 -7.06 -13.80 6.16
CA TYR A 269 -6.11 -12.94 6.86
C TYR A 269 -5.04 -13.74 7.59
N SER A 270 -3.84 -13.19 7.68
CA SER A 270 -2.83 -13.68 8.62
C SER A 270 -2.86 -12.83 9.88
N LEU A 271 -2.68 -13.48 11.04
CA LEU A 271 -2.43 -12.82 12.31
C LEU A 271 -1.08 -13.27 12.85
N HIS A 272 -0.27 -12.32 13.27
CA HIS A 272 1.02 -12.58 13.89
C HIS A 272 1.38 -11.44 14.83
N ARG A 273 2.42 -11.62 15.64
CA ARG A 273 2.95 -10.54 16.46
C ARG A 273 4.03 -9.78 15.72
N GLN A 274 4.14 -8.49 16.01
CA GLN A 274 5.30 -7.72 15.59
C GLN A 274 6.59 -8.37 16.11
N GLY A 275 7.49 -8.74 15.19
CA GLY A 275 8.75 -9.43 15.50
C GLY A 275 8.63 -10.93 15.84
N GLY A 276 7.43 -11.50 15.79
CA GLY A 276 7.20 -12.94 15.98
C GLY A 276 7.19 -13.68 14.64
N SER A 277 7.67 -14.94 14.64
CA SER A 277 7.61 -15.84 13.49
C SER A 277 6.34 -16.70 13.43
N ASP A 278 5.51 -16.67 14.47
CA ASP A 278 4.27 -17.45 14.54
C ASP A 278 3.15 -16.75 13.79
N VAL A 279 3.01 -17.10 12.51
CA VAL A 279 1.96 -16.61 11.61
C VAL A 279 0.81 -17.60 11.60
N GLN A 280 -0.37 -17.14 12.01
CA GLN A 280 -1.59 -17.95 12.05
C GLN A 280 -2.60 -17.43 11.02
N ASN A 281 -3.19 -18.32 10.23
CA ASN A 281 -4.13 -17.93 9.17
C ASN A 281 -5.58 -17.97 9.69
N LEU A 282 -6.26 -16.83 9.67
CA LEU A 282 -7.67 -16.68 9.95
C LEU A 282 -8.46 -16.70 8.64
N LYS A 283 -9.18 -17.81 8.42
CA LYS A 283 -10.09 -17.97 7.29
C LYS A 283 -11.52 -17.63 7.69
N THR A 284 -12.36 -17.39 6.69
CA THR A 284 -13.80 -17.15 6.88
C THR A 284 -14.46 -18.29 7.64
N GLY A 285 -15.27 -17.94 8.64
CA GLY A 285 -15.89 -18.89 9.58
C GLY A 285 -14.95 -19.40 10.67
N GLY A 286 -13.66 -19.04 10.59
CA GLY A 286 -12.63 -19.41 11.56
C GLY A 286 -12.58 -18.47 12.75
N SER A 287 -11.93 -18.96 13.81
CA SER A 287 -11.61 -18.19 15.00
C SER A 287 -10.21 -18.54 15.49
N LEU A 288 -9.45 -17.54 15.91
CA LEU A 288 -8.12 -17.68 16.50
C LEU A 288 -8.05 -16.90 17.80
N SER A 289 -7.15 -17.29 18.70
CA SER A 289 -6.93 -16.59 19.96
C SER A 289 -5.46 -16.28 20.15
N ILE A 290 -5.14 -15.01 20.41
CA ILE A 290 -3.79 -14.53 20.71
C ILE A 290 -3.83 -13.84 22.07
N GLU A 291 -3.10 -14.37 23.05
CA GLU A 291 -3.07 -13.88 24.45
C GLU A 291 -4.46 -13.71 25.09
N GLY A 292 -5.36 -14.65 24.83
CA GLY A 292 -6.71 -14.60 25.38
C GLY A 292 -7.64 -13.60 24.68
N THR A 293 -7.18 -12.88 23.66
CA THR A 293 -8.05 -12.12 22.76
C THR A 293 -8.47 -13.00 21.59
N ARG A 294 -9.78 -13.23 21.44
CA ARG A 294 -10.31 -13.97 20.29
C ARG A 294 -10.57 -13.06 19.09
N PHE A 295 -10.23 -13.55 17.92
CA PHE A 295 -10.50 -12.98 16.61
C PHE A 295 -11.36 -13.97 15.84
N THR A 296 -12.56 -13.57 15.43
CA THR A 296 -13.47 -14.43 14.68
C THR A 296 -13.82 -13.75 13.38
N LEU A 297 -13.65 -14.46 12.25
CA LEU A 297 -13.95 -13.94 10.94
C LEU A 297 -15.23 -14.55 10.41
N THR A 298 -16.16 -13.71 9.98
CA THR A 298 -17.38 -14.13 9.29
C THR A 298 -17.55 -13.30 8.03
N THR A 299 -18.22 -13.83 7.01
CA THR A 299 -18.50 -13.01 5.83
C THR A 299 -19.70 -12.13 6.11
N HIS A 300 -19.62 -10.85 5.73
CA HIS A 300 -20.81 -10.03 5.56
C HIS A 300 -21.53 -10.50 4.30
N SER A 301 -22.29 -11.59 4.41
CA SER A 301 -23.09 -12.10 3.31
C SER A 301 -24.35 -11.25 3.14
N LYS A 302 -24.67 -10.97 1.87
CA LYS A 302 -25.73 -10.06 1.40
C LYS A 302 -27.16 -10.48 1.76
N SER A 303 -27.36 -11.56 2.54
CA SER A 303 -28.63 -12.28 2.71
C SER A 303 -29.32 -12.08 4.08
N GLU A 304 -28.66 -11.52 5.10
CA GLU A 304 -29.27 -11.42 6.45
C GLU A 304 -30.26 -10.24 6.60
N ALA A 305 -30.72 -9.65 5.50
CA ALA A 305 -31.70 -8.56 5.47
C ALA A 305 -33.11 -8.97 4.97
N MET A 306 -33.37 -10.27 4.81
CA MET A 306 -34.69 -10.83 4.48
C MET A 306 -35.21 -11.71 5.62
N VAL A 307 -35.49 -11.10 6.77
CA VAL A 307 -36.57 -11.54 7.69
C VAL A 307 -37.22 -10.29 8.27
#